data_AF-A0A089ZCS8-F1
#
_entry.id   AF-A0A089ZCS8-F1
#
_cell.length_a   1.000
_cell.length_b   1.000
_cell.length_c   1.000
_cell.angle_alpha   90.00
_cell.angle_beta   90.00
_cell.angle_gamma   90.00
#
_symmetry.space_group_name_H-M   'P 1'
#
loop_
_entity.id
_entity.type
_entity.pdbx_description
1 polymer ?
#
loop_
_entity_poly.entity_id
_entity_poly.type
_entity_poly.pdbx_seq_one_letter_code
_entity_poly.pdbx_strand_id
1 'polypeptide(L)'
;MKISIVTDGPYGERAYATIKEEFDCDYVVMEAPQSSFMDEIQLPPETMAQLEKADIILTYVLHPDLTLDLVDALHDKVEWIIVGAWRGEGFKNQLESYGNVTCPENMCDLTENGNPVFDKFVSKFGRPIVRVNCQGDKVVEVEVLRCSPCGSTNFVAQEMVGEDTATLPIKAGLRIQHYPCRAPKMRLFTDDECKKEMAANFHKEAFQEALKNKK
;
A
#
# COMPACT_ATOMS: atom_id res chain seq x y z
N MET A 1 0.45 17.95 -2.05
CA MET A 1 1.32 16.77 -1.94
C MET A 1 1.03 15.95 -3.17
N LYS A 2 2.04 15.80 -4.01
CA LYS A 2 1.96 15.13 -5.29
C LYS A 2 2.54 13.73 -5.15
N ILE A 3 1.81 12.74 -5.66
CA ILE A 3 2.20 11.33 -5.62
C ILE A 3 2.27 10.83 -7.06
N SER A 4 3.28 10.02 -7.38
CA SER A 4 3.29 9.31 -8.66
C SER A 4 3.33 7.81 -8.42
N ILE A 5 2.38 7.09 -9.02
CA ILE A 5 2.35 5.64 -9.00
C ILE A 5 2.98 5.14 -10.29
N VAL A 6 4.01 4.32 -10.17
CA VAL A 6 4.74 3.73 -11.30
C VAL A 6 4.47 2.23 -11.34
N THR A 7 4.15 1.68 -12.51
CA THR A 7 3.81 0.26 -12.65
C THR A 7 4.24 -0.28 -14.02
N ASP A 8 4.47 -1.59 -14.12
CA ASP A 8 4.65 -2.31 -15.38
C ASP A 8 3.37 -3.08 -15.81
N GLY A 9 2.22 -2.75 -15.20
CA GLY A 9 0.88 -3.18 -15.64
C GLY A 9 0.06 -4.04 -14.67
N PRO A 10 0.61 -5.06 -13.98
CA PRO A 10 -0.19 -6.02 -13.22
C PRO A 10 -0.68 -5.49 -11.86
N TYR A 11 -0.18 -4.36 -11.39
CA TYR A 11 -0.47 -3.78 -10.07
C TYR A 11 -0.59 -2.25 -10.13
N GLY A 12 -1.10 -1.65 -9.05
CA GLY A 12 -1.14 -0.20 -8.87
C GLY A 12 -2.46 0.49 -9.24
N GLU A 13 -3.31 -0.09 -10.09
CA GLU A 13 -4.52 0.61 -10.57
C GLU A 13 -5.53 0.91 -9.46
N ARG A 14 -5.66 0.01 -8.47
CA ARG A 14 -6.53 0.23 -7.30
C ARG A 14 -5.92 1.20 -6.30
N ALA A 15 -4.59 1.17 -6.17
CA ALA A 15 -3.89 2.15 -5.36
C ALA A 15 -4.11 3.55 -5.91
N TYR A 16 -3.96 3.71 -7.23
CA TYR A 16 -4.28 4.95 -7.93
C TYR A 16 -5.72 5.40 -7.74
N ALA A 17 -6.69 4.49 -7.93
CA ALA A 17 -8.09 4.82 -7.79
C ALA A 17 -8.44 5.37 -6.39
N THR A 18 -7.77 4.87 -5.35
CA THR A 18 -8.00 5.26 -3.95
C THR A 18 -7.19 6.51 -3.57
N ILE A 19 -5.90 6.55 -3.91
CA ILE A 19 -4.98 7.62 -3.50
C ILE A 19 -5.33 8.97 -4.14
N LYS A 20 -5.80 8.95 -5.39
CA LYS A 20 -6.20 10.17 -6.10
C LYS A 20 -7.41 10.90 -5.49
N GLU A 21 -8.15 10.24 -4.59
CA GLU A 21 -9.28 10.87 -3.90
C GLU A 21 -8.80 11.83 -2.80
N GLU A 22 -7.60 11.62 -2.25
CA GLU A 22 -7.03 12.43 -1.16
C GLU A 22 -5.85 13.30 -1.60
N PHE A 23 -5.09 12.87 -2.62
CA PHE A 23 -3.87 13.55 -3.06
C PHE A 23 -3.83 13.76 -4.58
N ASP A 24 -3.06 14.75 -5.02
CA ASP A 24 -2.75 14.93 -6.45
C ASP A 24 -1.88 13.75 -6.89
N CYS A 25 -2.42 12.85 -7.70
CA CYS A 25 -1.81 11.58 -8.01
C CYS A 25 -1.69 11.38 -9.52
N ASP A 26 -0.48 11.08 -9.99
CA ASP A 26 -0.20 10.64 -11.34
C ASP A 26 -0.12 9.11 -11.41
N TYR A 27 -0.46 8.55 -12.57
CA TYR A 27 -0.33 7.12 -12.86
C TYR A 27 0.52 6.91 -14.11
N VAL A 28 1.70 6.34 -13.92
CA VAL A 28 2.70 6.13 -14.96
C VAL A 28 2.85 4.63 -15.21
N VAL A 29 2.63 4.21 -16.46
CA VAL A 29 2.82 2.84 -16.90
C VAL A 29 4.12 2.75 -17.68
N MET A 30 5.04 1.92 -17.21
CA MET A 30 6.28 1.57 -17.89
C MET A 30 6.07 0.32 -18.73
N GLU A 31 6.70 0.26 -19.89
CA GLU A 31 6.76 -0.97 -20.68
C GLU A 31 7.83 -1.88 -20.06
N ALA A 32 7.43 -3.10 -19.68
CA ALA A 32 8.38 -4.11 -19.24
C ALA A 32 9.28 -4.52 -20.44
N PRO A 33 10.61 -4.67 -20.25
CA PRO A 33 11.51 -5.13 -21.30
C PRO A 33 11.04 -6.48 -21.83
N GLN A 34 11.04 -6.65 -23.15
CA GLN A 34 10.69 -7.92 -23.79
C GLN A 34 11.80 -8.99 -23.68
N SER A 35 13.01 -8.59 -23.27
CA SER A 35 14.21 -9.45 -23.18
C SER A 35 14.74 -9.55 -21.75
N SER A 36 15.32 -10.71 -21.40
CA SER A 36 16.02 -10.98 -20.13
C SER A 36 17.37 -10.25 -19.98
N PHE A 37 17.80 -9.52 -21.02
CA PHE A 37 18.98 -8.68 -21.04
C PHE A 37 18.50 -7.25 -21.28
N MET A 38 18.87 -6.34 -20.38
CA MET A 38 18.44 -4.95 -20.39
C MET A 38 19.48 -4.11 -21.14
N ASP A 39 19.07 -3.45 -22.22
CA ASP A 39 19.69 -2.18 -22.60
C ASP A 39 19.22 -1.13 -21.59
N GLU A 40 20.09 -0.19 -21.18
CA GLU A 40 19.80 0.86 -20.20
C GLU A 40 18.39 1.45 -20.40
N ILE A 41 17.58 1.47 -19.34
CA ILE A 41 16.20 1.97 -19.41
C ILE A 41 16.25 3.47 -19.68
N GLN A 42 15.95 3.85 -20.90
CA GLN A 42 15.65 5.25 -21.20
C GLN A 42 14.17 5.49 -20.91
N LEU A 43 13.85 5.80 -19.65
CA LEU A 43 12.57 6.43 -19.35
C LEU A 43 12.47 7.68 -20.23
N PRO A 44 11.35 7.90 -20.95
CA PRO A 44 11.18 9.09 -21.76
C PRO A 44 11.48 10.33 -20.90
N PRO A 45 12.29 11.30 -21.38
CA PRO A 45 12.69 12.46 -20.58
C PRO A 45 11.51 13.22 -19.96
N GLU A 46 10.36 13.22 -20.66
CA GLU A 46 9.12 13.81 -20.17
C GLU A 46 8.56 13.06 -18.95
N THR A 47 8.59 11.73 -18.96
CA THR A 47 8.18 10.89 -17.83
C THR A 47 9.08 11.11 -16.63
N MET A 48 10.41 11.18 -16.84
CA MET A 48 11.35 11.51 -15.75
C MET A 48 11.06 12.87 -15.14
N ALA A 49 10.95 13.91 -15.97
CA ALA A 49 10.64 15.26 -15.51
C ALA A 49 9.27 15.37 -14.80
N GLN A 50 8.35 14.45 -15.07
CA GLN A 50 7.09 14.34 -14.35
C GLN A 50 7.27 13.70 -12.96
N LEU A 51 8.03 12.60 -12.87
CA LEU A 51 8.29 11.87 -11.63
C LEU A 51 9.13 12.70 -10.65
N GLU A 52 10.10 13.47 -11.14
CA GLU A 52 10.92 14.38 -10.33
C GLU A 52 10.12 15.50 -9.64
N LYS A 53 8.87 15.73 -10.05
CA LYS A 53 7.98 16.72 -9.41
C LYS A 53 7.12 16.13 -8.30
N ALA A 54 7.17 14.81 -8.10
CA ALA A 54 6.41 14.15 -7.06
C ALA A 54 7.10 14.29 -5.69
N ASP A 55 6.31 14.42 -4.64
CA ASP A 55 6.82 14.32 -3.27
C ASP A 55 7.08 12.84 -2.92
N ILE A 56 6.18 11.94 -3.34
CA ILE A 56 6.31 10.50 -3.09
C ILE A 56 6.15 9.70 -4.38
N ILE A 57 7.04 8.74 -4.59
CA ILE A 57 6.90 7.72 -5.63
C ILE A 57 6.41 6.41 -4.99
N LEU A 58 5.34 5.84 -5.53
CA LEU A 58 4.86 4.51 -5.17
C LEU A 58 5.03 3.58 -6.37
N THR A 59 6.03 2.71 -6.33
CA THR A 59 6.32 1.80 -7.44
C THR A 59 5.79 0.40 -7.19
N TYR A 60 5.15 -0.15 -8.21
CA TYR A 60 4.68 -1.53 -8.31
C TYR A 60 5.35 -2.30 -9.46
N VAL A 61 6.46 -1.77 -9.99
CA VAL A 61 7.26 -2.42 -11.03
C VAL A 61 7.82 -3.74 -10.50
N LEU A 62 7.69 -4.82 -11.27
CA LEU A 62 8.09 -6.16 -10.85
C LEU A 62 9.53 -6.51 -11.20
N HIS A 63 10.06 -5.93 -12.27
CA HIS A 63 11.42 -6.20 -12.69
C HIS A 63 12.41 -5.53 -11.72
N PRO A 64 13.31 -6.29 -11.07
CA PRO A 64 14.18 -5.75 -10.03
C PRO A 64 15.11 -4.67 -10.57
N ASP A 65 15.68 -4.86 -11.76
CA ASP A 65 16.60 -3.88 -12.35
C ASP A 65 15.87 -2.57 -12.70
N LEU A 66 14.62 -2.64 -13.19
CA LEU A 66 13.81 -1.44 -13.46
C LEU A 66 13.52 -0.68 -12.17
N THR A 67 13.19 -1.41 -11.10
CA THR A 67 12.92 -0.81 -9.79
C THR A 67 14.18 -0.17 -9.21
N LEU A 68 15.34 -0.80 -9.36
CA LEU A 68 16.60 -0.25 -8.88
C LEU A 68 16.99 1.01 -9.65
N ASP A 69 16.94 0.99 -10.98
CA ASP A 69 17.26 2.14 -11.83
C ASP A 69 16.30 3.32 -11.54
N LEU A 70 15.02 3.03 -11.33
CA LEU A 70 14.03 4.04 -10.92
C LEU A 70 14.38 4.67 -9.57
N VAL A 71 14.79 3.86 -8.60
CA VAL A 71 15.18 4.33 -7.26
C VAL A 71 16.47 5.15 -7.34
N ASP A 72 17.51 4.64 -7.99
CA ASP A 72 18.78 5.34 -8.16
C ASP A 72 18.61 6.70 -8.85
N ALA A 73 17.73 6.79 -9.85
CA ALA A 73 17.50 8.03 -10.59
C ALA A 73 16.64 9.09 -9.88
N LEU A 74 15.88 8.70 -8.84
CA LEU A 74 14.87 9.56 -8.21
C LEU A 74 15.05 9.77 -6.71
N HIS A 75 15.78 8.91 -5.99
CA HIS A 75 15.84 8.97 -4.52
C HIS A 75 16.36 10.32 -3.99
N ASP A 76 17.23 11.00 -4.73
CA ASP A 76 17.78 12.31 -4.39
C ASP A 76 16.93 13.49 -4.86
N LYS A 77 15.84 13.23 -5.60
CA LYS A 77 14.95 14.23 -6.20
C LYS A 77 13.54 14.24 -5.61
N VAL A 78 13.16 13.18 -4.87
CA VAL A 78 11.85 13.05 -4.23
C VAL A 78 12.02 12.83 -2.72
N GLU A 79 10.98 13.11 -1.95
CA GLU A 79 11.05 13.01 -0.49
C GLU A 79 11.03 11.56 -0.02
N TRP A 80 10.23 10.69 -0.67
CA TRP A 80 10.15 9.28 -0.30
C TRP A 80 9.80 8.37 -1.48
N ILE A 81 10.33 7.14 -1.46
CA ILE A 81 9.95 6.08 -2.40
C ILE A 81 9.41 4.87 -1.64
N ILE A 82 8.23 4.41 -2.02
CA ILE A 82 7.60 3.20 -1.48
C ILE A 82 7.62 2.13 -2.58
N VAL A 83 8.31 1.02 -2.33
CA VAL A 83 8.41 -0.09 -3.27
C VAL A 83 7.42 -1.17 -2.86
N GLY A 84 6.25 -1.19 -3.50
CA GLY A 84 5.16 -2.12 -3.18
C GLY A 84 5.34 -3.52 -3.76
N ALA A 85 6.29 -3.70 -4.68
CA ALA A 85 6.60 -4.98 -5.32
C ALA A 85 8.11 -5.23 -5.27
N TRP A 86 8.54 -6.18 -4.45
CA TRP A 86 9.94 -6.57 -4.30
C TRP A 86 10.03 -8.03 -3.86
N ARG A 87 11.20 -8.65 -4.05
CA ARG A 87 11.46 -10.02 -3.60
C ARG A 87 12.92 -10.20 -3.20
N GLY A 88 13.13 -10.87 -2.07
CA GLY A 88 14.45 -11.23 -1.57
C GLY A 88 15.04 -10.14 -0.68
N GLU A 89 15.51 -10.53 0.50
CA GLU A 89 16.07 -9.62 1.51
C GLU A 89 17.29 -8.86 1.01
N GLY A 90 18.13 -9.47 0.16
CA GLY A 90 19.27 -8.78 -0.42
C GLY A 90 18.86 -7.55 -1.25
N PHE A 91 17.82 -7.71 -2.07
CA PHE A 91 17.30 -6.62 -2.91
C PHE A 91 16.59 -5.56 -2.06
N LYS A 92 15.80 -5.98 -1.08
CA LYS A 92 15.18 -5.09 -0.08
C LYS A 92 16.22 -4.22 0.62
N ASN A 93 17.25 -4.83 1.20
CA ASN A 93 18.32 -4.13 1.91
C ASN A 93 19.08 -3.16 1.00
N GLN A 94 19.27 -3.52 -0.27
CA GLN A 94 19.87 -2.63 -1.26
C GLN A 94 19.00 -1.39 -1.49
N LEU A 95 17.70 -1.57 -1.72
CA LEU A 95 16.76 -0.46 -1.93
C LEU A 95 16.64 0.43 -0.69
N GLU A 96 16.50 -0.14 0.50
CA GLU A 96 16.35 0.62 1.74
C GLU A 96 17.65 1.34 2.15
N SER A 97 18.81 0.95 1.61
CA SER A 97 20.10 1.61 1.89
C SER A 97 20.19 3.06 1.40
N TYR A 98 19.32 3.47 0.47
CA TYR A 98 19.19 4.86 0.01
C TYR A 98 18.61 5.80 1.07
N GLY A 99 18.02 5.26 2.14
CA GLY A 99 17.62 6.03 3.34
C GLY A 99 16.22 6.65 3.29
N ASN A 100 15.69 7.00 2.12
CA ASN A 100 14.32 7.48 1.92
C ASN A 100 13.46 6.51 1.11
N VAL A 101 13.78 5.22 1.21
CA VAL A 101 13.08 4.14 0.50
C VAL A 101 12.51 3.17 1.53
N THR A 102 11.29 2.71 1.31
CA THR A 102 10.64 1.70 2.16
C THR A 102 10.07 0.58 1.33
N CYS A 103 10.42 -0.65 1.69
CA CYS A 103 9.95 -1.88 1.06
C CYS A 103 9.03 -2.62 2.04
N PRO A 104 7.74 -2.22 2.17
CA PRO A 104 6.85 -2.84 3.14
C PRO A 104 6.58 -4.31 2.79
N GLU A 105 6.42 -5.17 3.79
CA GLU A 105 5.97 -6.55 3.55
C GLU A 105 4.58 -6.57 2.95
N ASN A 106 3.73 -5.65 3.39
CA ASN A 106 2.40 -5.42 2.86
C ASN A 106 2.13 -3.91 2.84
N MET A 107 1.49 -3.41 1.79
CA MET A 107 1.06 -2.00 1.72
C MET A 107 0.14 -1.59 2.88
N CYS A 108 -0.56 -2.56 3.49
CA CYS A 108 -1.39 -2.36 4.69
C CYS A 108 -0.56 -2.32 5.99
N ASP A 109 0.77 -2.31 5.92
CA ASP A 109 1.68 -2.30 7.07
C ASP A 109 2.39 -0.95 7.27
N LEU A 110 2.19 -0.01 6.33
CA LEU A 110 2.80 1.31 6.41
C LEU A 110 2.33 2.05 7.68
N THR A 111 3.31 2.49 8.47
CA THR A 111 3.16 3.26 9.71
C THR A 111 4.14 4.42 9.70
N GLU A 112 3.85 5.47 10.47
CA GLU A 112 4.67 6.69 10.52
C GLU A 112 6.12 6.39 10.94
N ASN A 113 7.06 7.09 10.31
CA ASN A 113 8.50 6.94 10.55
C ASN A 113 9.18 8.24 10.99
N GLY A 114 8.44 9.35 11.09
CA GLY A 114 8.94 10.65 11.52
C GLY A 114 9.30 11.60 10.37
N ASN A 115 9.33 11.13 9.12
CA ASN A 115 9.46 12.02 7.97
C ASN A 115 8.10 12.72 7.72
N PRO A 116 8.02 14.06 7.72
CA PRO A 116 6.74 14.77 7.63
C PRO A 116 5.93 14.50 6.35
N VAL A 117 6.60 14.22 5.23
CA VAL A 117 5.96 13.98 3.94
C VAL A 117 5.43 12.55 3.88
N PHE A 118 6.26 11.59 4.27
CA PHE A 118 5.85 10.19 4.40
C PHE A 118 4.73 10.02 5.43
N ASP A 119 4.85 10.61 6.61
CA ASP A 119 3.85 10.53 7.68
C ASP A 119 2.53 11.17 7.25
N LYS A 120 2.56 12.25 6.45
CA LYS A 120 1.35 12.83 5.87
C LYS A 120 0.66 11.85 4.93
N PHE A 121 1.39 11.13 4.08
CA PHE A 121 0.83 10.07 3.26
C PHE A 121 0.27 8.94 4.12
N VAL A 122 1.08 8.43 5.05
CA VAL A 122 0.71 7.28 5.89
C VAL A 122 -0.45 7.59 6.80
N SER A 123 -0.62 8.84 7.25
CA SER A 123 -1.78 9.26 8.05
C SER A 123 -3.11 8.93 7.37
N LYS A 124 -3.14 8.92 6.02
CA LYS A 124 -4.28 8.58 5.18
C LYS A 124 -4.23 7.15 4.63
N PHE A 125 -3.04 6.67 4.26
CA PHE A 125 -2.87 5.39 3.58
C PHE A 125 -1.82 4.49 4.23
N GLY A 126 -2.24 3.34 4.77
CA GLY A 126 -1.32 2.39 5.40
C GLY A 126 -2.05 1.35 6.25
N ARG A 127 -1.55 1.12 7.46
CA ARG A 127 -2.19 0.23 8.44
C ARG A 127 -3.59 0.71 8.79
N PRO A 128 -4.66 -0.07 8.55
CA PRO A 128 -6.03 0.42 8.67
C PRO A 128 -6.34 0.95 10.08
N ILE A 129 -7.00 2.10 10.13
CA ILE A 129 -7.54 2.67 11.37
C ILE A 129 -8.98 3.05 11.10
N VAL A 130 -9.90 2.57 11.94
CA VAL A 130 -11.34 2.83 11.81
C VAL A 130 -11.92 3.31 13.13
N ARG A 131 -13.03 4.04 13.05
CA ARG A 131 -13.90 4.37 14.17
C ARG A 131 -15.24 3.70 13.93
N VAL A 132 -15.71 2.94 14.92
CA VAL A 132 -16.95 2.17 14.81
C VAL A 132 -18.00 2.78 15.74
N ASN A 133 -19.08 3.27 15.15
CA ASN A 133 -20.26 3.75 15.87
C ASN A 133 -21.28 2.61 15.95
N CYS A 134 -21.84 2.36 17.14
CA CYS A 134 -22.84 1.30 17.33
C CYS A 134 -23.99 1.78 18.21
N GLN A 135 -25.19 1.30 17.91
CA GLN A 135 -26.38 1.45 18.75
C GLN A 135 -26.67 0.09 19.40
N GLY A 136 -26.45 0.01 20.72
CA GLY A 136 -26.43 -1.29 21.40
C GLY A 136 -25.28 -2.17 20.89
N ASP A 137 -25.63 -3.38 20.45
CA ASP A 137 -24.72 -4.39 19.90
C ASP A 137 -24.53 -4.31 18.39
N LYS A 138 -25.28 -3.44 17.69
CA LYS A 138 -25.27 -3.29 16.24
C LYS A 138 -24.47 -2.10 15.75
N VAL A 139 -23.58 -2.34 14.79
CA VAL A 139 -22.83 -1.28 14.11
C VAL A 139 -23.78 -0.45 13.24
N VAL A 140 -23.77 0.87 13.44
CA VAL A 140 -24.57 1.81 12.63
C VAL A 140 -23.73 2.53 11.59
N GLU A 141 -22.44 2.70 11.85
CA GLU A 141 -21.52 3.42 10.97
C GLU A 141 -20.07 2.99 11.26
N VAL A 142 -19.25 2.97 10.21
CA VAL A 142 -17.81 2.77 10.30
C VAL A 142 -17.13 3.88 9.52
N GLU A 143 -16.39 4.74 10.22
CA GLU A 143 -15.58 5.79 9.65
C GLU A 143 -14.15 5.28 9.46
N VAL A 144 -13.60 5.43 8.25
CA VAL A 144 -12.22 5.04 7.94
C VAL A 144 -11.31 6.24 8.15
N LEU A 145 -10.46 6.18 9.18
CA LEU A 145 -9.50 7.23 9.51
C LEU A 145 -8.20 7.07 8.72
N ARG A 146 -7.78 5.82 8.50
CA ARG A 146 -6.66 5.44 7.63
C ARG A 146 -7.07 4.23 6.80
N CYS A 147 -6.97 4.36 5.48
CA CYS A 147 -7.33 3.30 4.54
C CYS A 147 -6.09 2.53 4.09
N SER A 148 -6.23 1.25 3.76
CA SER A 148 -5.17 0.56 3.00
C SER A 148 -5.02 1.20 1.62
N PRO A 149 -3.80 1.34 1.07
CA PRO A 149 -3.58 2.02 -0.21
C PRO A 149 -4.46 1.50 -1.35
N CYS A 150 -4.78 0.19 -1.36
CA CYS A 150 -5.63 -0.40 -2.39
C CYS A 150 -7.14 -0.24 -2.19
N GLY A 151 -7.60 0.47 -1.16
CA GLY A 151 -9.04 0.70 -0.89
C GLY A 151 -9.76 -0.42 -0.12
N SER A 152 -9.06 -1.48 0.29
CA SER A 152 -9.68 -2.63 0.96
C SER A 152 -10.37 -2.28 2.27
N THR A 153 -9.87 -1.27 2.99
CA THR A 153 -10.46 -0.85 4.28
C THR A 153 -11.83 -0.21 4.08
N ASN A 154 -12.00 0.62 3.06
CA ASN A 154 -13.29 1.21 2.70
C ASN A 154 -14.30 0.12 2.32
N PHE A 155 -13.88 -0.87 1.54
CA PHE A 155 -14.71 -2.02 1.19
C PHE A 155 -15.18 -2.78 2.44
N VAL A 156 -14.27 -3.07 3.38
CA VAL A 156 -14.65 -3.77 4.62
C VAL A 156 -15.54 -2.90 5.50
N ALA A 157 -15.24 -1.61 5.64
CA ALA A 157 -16.03 -0.68 6.47
C ALA A 157 -17.50 -0.63 6.06
N GLN A 158 -17.78 -0.57 4.75
CA GLN A 158 -19.15 -0.59 4.22
C GLN A 158 -19.89 -1.89 4.56
N GLU A 159 -19.21 -3.03 4.42
CA GLU A 159 -19.79 -4.35 4.69
C GLU A 159 -20.01 -4.64 6.19
N MET A 160 -19.32 -3.90 7.06
CA MET A 160 -19.42 -4.05 8.51
C MET A 160 -20.59 -3.27 9.13
N VAL A 161 -21.31 -2.45 8.36
CA VAL A 161 -22.52 -1.76 8.84
C VAL A 161 -23.66 -2.77 9.02
N GLY A 162 -24.36 -2.71 10.16
CA GLY A 162 -25.43 -3.65 10.53
C GLY A 162 -24.95 -4.92 11.23
N GLU A 163 -23.64 -5.14 11.31
CA GLU A 163 -23.06 -6.32 11.94
C GLU A 163 -23.02 -6.25 13.48
N ASP A 164 -22.95 -7.41 14.12
CA ASP A 164 -22.86 -7.53 15.58
C ASP A 164 -21.43 -7.30 16.09
N THR A 165 -21.30 -6.37 17.04
CA THR A 165 -20.03 -6.00 17.70
C THR A 165 -19.24 -7.19 18.25
N ALA A 166 -19.93 -8.25 18.73
CA ALA A 166 -19.29 -9.44 19.28
C ALA A 166 -18.43 -10.22 18.26
N THR A 167 -18.81 -10.20 16.98
CA THR A 167 -18.11 -10.94 15.91
C THR A 167 -17.45 -10.02 14.87
N LEU A 168 -17.70 -8.71 14.98
CA LEU A 168 -17.28 -7.69 14.03
C LEU A 168 -15.82 -7.81 13.61
N PRO A 169 -14.83 -7.92 14.52
CA PRO A 169 -13.44 -7.90 14.08
C PRO A 169 -13.04 -9.16 13.32
N ILE A 170 -13.59 -10.31 13.69
CA ILE A 170 -13.37 -11.57 12.97
C ILE A 170 -13.98 -11.46 11.57
N LYS A 171 -15.21 -10.94 11.46
CA LYS A 171 -15.88 -10.71 10.17
C LYS A 171 -15.10 -9.73 9.30
N ALA A 172 -14.58 -8.65 9.86
CA ALA A 172 -13.78 -7.65 9.14
C ALA A 172 -12.52 -8.29 8.52
N GLY A 173 -11.76 -9.05 9.31
CA GLY A 173 -10.59 -9.77 8.81
C GLY A 173 -10.93 -10.79 7.73
N LEU A 174 -12.01 -11.57 7.91
CA LEU A 174 -12.47 -12.53 6.90
C LEU A 174 -12.95 -11.84 5.62
N ARG A 175 -13.58 -10.66 5.72
CA ARG A 175 -14.11 -9.95 4.55
C ARG A 175 -13.02 -9.48 3.59
N ILE A 176 -11.80 -9.25 4.08
CA ILE A 176 -10.62 -9.02 3.22
C ILE A 176 -10.36 -10.18 2.26
N GLN A 177 -10.73 -11.41 2.62
CA GLN A 177 -10.57 -12.55 1.71
C GLN A 177 -11.48 -12.45 0.48
N HIS A 178 -12.61 -11.78 0.59
CA HIS A 178 -13.56 -11.52 -0.51
C HIS A 178 -13.24 -10.26 -1.31
N TYR A 179 -12.44 -9.34 -0.74
CA TYR A 179 -11.85 -8.27 -1.54
C TYR A 179 -10.85 -8.87 -2.54
N PRO A 180 -10.76 -8.38 -3.80
CA PRO A 180 -9.77 -8.84 -4.79
C PRO A 180 -8.34 -8.38 -4.44
N CYS A 181 -7.92 -8.58 -3.18
CA CYS A 181 -6.60 -8.30 -2.68
C CYS A 181 -5.56 -9.10 -3.47
N ARG A 182 -4.55 -8.39 -3.97
CA ARG A 182 -3.44 -8.94 -4.76
C ARG A 182 -2.20 -9.27 -3.91
N ALA A 183 -2.30 -9.15 -2.58
CA ALA A 183 -1.27 -9.61 -1.68
C ALA A 183 -1.00 -11.12 -1.93
N PRO A 184 0.28 -11.55 -1.97
CA PRO A 184 0.63 -12.95 -2.13
C PRO A 184 -0.10 -13.85 -1.13
N LYS A 185 -0.60 -14.97 -1.65
CA LYS A 185 -1.16 -16.06 -0.83
C LYS A 185 -0.04 -16.93 -0.28
N MET A 186 -0.36 -17.72 0.73
CA MET A 186 0.51 -18.77 1.26
C MET A 186 1.07 -19.64 0.11
N ARG A 187 2.39 -19.82 0.11
CA ARG A 187 3.09 -20.75 -0.77
C ARG A 187 3.62 -21.90 0.08
N LEU A 188 3.44 -23.12 -0.41
CA LEU A 188 4.01 -24.29 0.24
C LEU A 188 5.53 -24.27 0.04
N PHE A 189 6.28 -24.68 1.08
CA PHE A 189 7.74 -24.82 1.06
C PHE A 189 8.50 -23.49 0.94
N THR A 190 7.92 -22.41 1.46
CA THR A 190 8.59 -21.12 1.68
C THR A 190 8.37 -20.67 3.11
N ASP A 191 9.34 -20.00 3.72
CA ASP A 191 9.20 -19.40 5.05
C ASP A 191 8.47 -18.04 5.01
N ASP A 192 8.03 -17.60 3.83
CA ASP A 192 7.31 -16.35 3.63
C ASP A 192 5.96 -16.37 4.35
N GLU A 193 5.72 -15.36 5.19
CA GLU A 193 4.41 -15.15 5.82
C GLU A 193 3.33 -14.87 4.76
N CYS A 194 2.12 -15.40 4.99
CA CYS A 194 1.00 -15.17 4.07
C CYS A 194 0.57 -13.70 4.12
N LYS A 195 1.02 -12.91 3.15
CA LYS A 195 0.71 -11.46 3.07
C LYS A 195 -0.80 -11.18 3.03
N LYS A 196 -1.61 -12.07 2.47
CA LYS A 196 -3.08 -11.95 2.51
C LYS A 196 -3.66 -12.19 3.91
N GLU A 197 -3.06 -13.07 4.70
CA GLU A 197 -3.42 -13.28 6.10
C GLU A 197 -3.00 -12.08 6.97
N MET A 198 -1.80 -11.53 6.74
CA MET A 198 -1.37 -10.28 7.40
C MET A 198 -2.38 -9.15 7.16
N ALA A 199 -2.82 -8.95 5.90
CA ALA A 199 -3.85 -7.96 5.59
C ALA A 199 -5.16 -8.21 6.35
N ALA A 200 -5.60 -9.46 6.46
CA ALA A 200 -6.78 -9.82 7.24
C ALA A 200 -6.60 -9.53 8.74
N ASN A 201 -5.43 -9.83 9.29
CA ASN A 201 -5.10 -9.57 10.69
C ASN A 201 -5.07 -8.07 10.99
N PHE A 202 -4.45 -7.25 10.14
CA PHE A 202 -4.46 -5.78 10.32
C PHE A 202 -5.87 -5.20 10.34
N HIS A 203 -6.78 -5.68 9.47
CA HIS A 203 -8.17 -5.22 9.49
C HIS A 203 -8.90 -5.73 10.72
N LYS A 204 -8.69 -6.99 11.13
CA LYS A 204 -9.25 -7.51 12.38
C LYS A 204 -8.80 -6.66 13.57
N GLU A 205 -7.51 -6.36 13.69
CA GLU A 205 -6.93 -5.55 14.76
C GLU A 205 -7.53 -4.15 14.78
N ALA A 206 -7.64 -3.48 13.62
CA ALA A 206 -8.25 -2.16 13.51
C ALA A 206 -9.67 -2.11 14.09
N PHE A 207 -10.50 -3.11 13.78
CA PHE A 207 -11.86 -3.21 14.33
C PHE A 207 -11.87 -3.63 15.81
N GLN A 208 -10.91 -4.44 16.27
CA GLN A 208 -10.77 -4.78 17.69
C GLN A 208 -10.42 -3.54 18.53
N GLU A 209 -9.49 -2.72 18.06
CA GLU A 209 -9.07 -1.49 18.72
C GLU A 209 -10.19 -0.44 18.74
N ALA A 210 -10.88 -0.28 17.61
CA ALA A 210 -12.04 0.62 17.53
C ALA A 210 -13.12 0.28 18.57
N LEU A 211 -13.37 -1.01 18.84
CA LEU A 211 -14.32 -1.43 19.87
C LEU A 211 -13.79 -1.24 21.30
N LYS A 212 -12.48 -1.37 21.53
CA LYS A 212 -11.87 -1.14 22.84
C LYS A 212 -11.89 0.34 23.24
N ASN A 213 -11.64 1.23 22.29
CA ASN A 213 -11.60 2.68 22.48
C ASN A 213 -12.98 3.33 22.59
N LYS A 214 -14.05 2.52 22.62
CA LYS A 214 -15.43 2.94 22.84
C LYS A 214 -15.75 3.25 24.31
N LYS A 215 -14.82 2.95 25.23
CA LYS A 215 -14.96 3.14 26.67
C LYS A 215 -14.59 4.55 27.12
#